data_AF-A0A7S4GAU6-F1
#
_entry.id   AF-A0A7S4GAU6-F1
#
_cell.length_a   1.000
_cell.length_b   1.000
_cell.length_c   1.000
_cell.angle_alpha   90.00
_cell.angle_beta   90.00
_cell.angle_gamma   90.00
#
_symmetry.space_group_name_H-M   'P 1'
#
loop_
_entity.id
_entity.type
_entity.pdbx_description
1 polymer ?
#
loop_
_entity_poly.entity_id
_entity_poly.type
_entity_poly.pdbx_seq_one_letter_code
_entity_poly.pdbx_strand_id
1 'polypeptide(L)'
;MADDTSGLSVPPKKLSHSELKEYAPGLQPRKMTAKYEKQKETLLRDRKSIQQLHKQRVHRGQSAATQKYESRMERKKIDREKKLYPRNREWKDADYFIDQYLKREAQMKTERVRARKIQNVEVKGNDEVMFVARVAADFECSPKVQKIFRELRLYKPYTAVFLRRSGENLKKLALVRRQIRVVKPIRQQVEDLIRTRGFAKVDKQRVALSSNQVIEERFGEHGFVCIEDLADTLMKGDEEKFNLVTHFMWPFKIDEAFNDQSNKVPGVGRSAADSGRHLQDKVEQFPFRFMDSLMEQACRRGKSRHWMGPELIKALPSKKEAKFLMKVKRKKVALKAKERKIQAKFDAIAETDRKVARKLRREHKQQREEKKAAALASKNKSWKVAMKKSAKAKEKKEAKRRGEDRRLIAMYGKKKSTAKKRPPKKQSKVE
;
A
#
# COMPACT_ATOMS: atom_id res chain seq x y z
N MET A 1 -18.98 31.74 -60.83
CA MET A 1 -20.45 31.72 -60.82
C MET A 1 -20.86 32.47 -59.56
N ALA A 2 -20.64 33.79 -59.47
CA ALA A 2 -21.47 34.84 -60.10
C ALA A 2 -22.96 34.57 -59.73
N ASP A 3 -23.64 35.46 -59.02
CA ASP A 3 -23.94 36.79 -59.53
C ASP A 3 -24.03 37.89 -58.46
N ASP A 4 -23.45 39.03 -58.83
CA ASP A 4 -23.85 40.36 -58.39
C ASP A 4 -25.28 40.65 -58.84
N THR A 5 -26.12 41.19 -57.96
CA THR A 5 -27.18 42.12 -58.37
C THR A 5 -27.35 43.21 -57.32
N SER A 6 -26.71 44.33 -57.63
CA SER A 6 -27.18 45.69 -57.43
C SER A 6 -28.70 45.83 -57.25
N GLY A 7 -29.11 46.51 -56.17
CA GLY A 7 -30.51 46.90 -55.98
C GLY A 7 -30.72 47.67 -54.68
N LEU A 8 -30.22 48.91 -54.62
CA LEU A 8 -30.61 49.90 -53.62
C LEU A 8 -32.14 50.08 -53.67
N SER A 9 -32.85 49.40 -52.78
CA SER A 9 -34.26 49.64 -52.51
C SER A 9 -34.35 50.49 -51.25
N VAL A 10 -34.20 51.80 -51.42
CA VAL A 10 -34.64 52.75 -50.39
C VAL A 10 -36.14 52.50 -50.23
N PRO A 11 -36.64 52.21 -49.01
CA PRO A 11 -38.08 52.05 -48.82
C PRO A 11 -38.76 53.35 -49.28
N PRO A 12 -39.83 53.27 -50.12
CA PRO A 12 -40.46 54.47 -50.64
C PRO A 12 -40.87 55.37 -49.47
N LYS A 13 -40.48 56.65 -49.52
CA LYS A 13 -40.91 57.66 -48.56
C LYS A 13 -42.43 57.60 -48.50
N LYS A 14 -42.99 57.33 -47.32
CA LYS A 14 -44.43 57.42 -47.11
C LYS A 14 -44.82 58.88 -47.26
N LEU A 15 -45.41 59.22 -48.40
CA LEU A 15 -46.02 60.53 -48.65
C LEU A 15 -47.03 60.82 -47.53
N SER A 16 -46.99 62.04 -47.02
CA SER A 16 -47.93 62.53 -46.02
C SER A 16 -49.35 62.58 -46.60
N HIS A 17 -50.36 62.53 -45.73
CA HIS A 17 -51.77 62.49 -46.17
C HIS A 17 -52.20 63.72 -46.99
N SER A 18 -51.49 64.84 -46.85
CA SER A 18 -51.64 66.05 -47.65
C SER A 18 -51.13 65.87 -49.09
N GLU A 19 -49.97 65.24 -49.27
CA GLU A 19 -49.33 65.05 -50.60
C GLU A 19 -50.10 64.04 -51.48
N LEU A 20 -50.84 63.10 -50.87
CA LEU A 20 -51.71 62.17 -51.60
C LEU A 20 -53.03 62.79 -52.08
N LYS A 21 -53.47 63.89 -51.48
CA LYS A 21 -54.71 64.58 -51.89
C LYS A 21 -54.53 65.49 -53.10
N GLU A 22 -53.30 65.92 -53.38
CA GLU A 22 -52.97 66.79 -54.50
C GLU A 22 -52.90 66.03 -55.84
N TYR A 23 -52.62 64.72 -55.82
CA TYR A 23 -52.31 63.95 -57.02
C TYR A 23 -53.52 63.26 -57.70
N ALA A 24 -54.72 63.30 -57.11
CA ALA A 24 -55.93 62.70 -57.70
C ALA A 24 -57.22 63.31 -57.11
N PRO A 25 -57.67 64.50 -57.55
CA PRO A 25 -58.91 65.10 -57.10
C PRO A 25 -60.09 64.38 -57.77
N GLY A 26 -60.61 63.30 -57.17
CA GLY A 26 -61.84 62.67 -57.66
C GLY A 26 -62.11 61.22 -57.26
N LEU A 27 -61.15 60.47 -56.71
CA LEU A 27 -61.46 59.14 -56.19
C LEU A 27 -62.13 59.26 -54.82
N GLN A 28 -63.46 59.27 -54.80
CA GLN A 28 -64.20 58.99 -53.57
C GLN A 28 -63.89 57.55 -53.13
N PRO A 29 -63.59 57.31 -51.84
CA PRO A 29 -63.33 55.97 -51.35
C PRO A 29 -64.58 55.12 -51.58
N ARG A 30 -64.46 54.02 -52.36
CA ARG A 30 -65.53 53.02 -52.47
C ARG A 30 -65.92 52.62 -51.05
N LYS A 31 -67.20 52.81 -50.70
CA LYS A 31 -67.75 52.40 -49.40
C LYS A 31 -67.40 50.92 -49.19
N MET A 32 -66.58 50.65 -48.19
CA MET A 32 -66.20 49.29 -47.80
C MET A 32 -67.48 48.49 -47.51
N THR A 33 -67.63 47.30 -48.08
CA THR A 33 -68.85 46.52 -47.80
C THR A 33 -68.83 46.06 -46.34
N ALA A 34 -70.00 45.97 -45.70
CA ALA A 34 -70.14 45.60 -44.28
C ALA A 34 -69.43 44.26 -43.92
N LYS A 35 -69.21 43.39 -44.91
CA LYS A 35 -68.45 42.14 -44.76
C LYS A 35 -66.97 42.40 -44.47
N TYR A 36 -66.34 43.36 -45.14
CA TYR A 36 -64.93 43.72 -44.92
C TYR A 36 -64.73 44.51 -43.62
N GLU A 37 -65.69 45.33 -43.21
CA GLU A 37 -65.61 46.03 -41.91
C GLU A 37 -65.68 45.05 -40.74
N LYS A 38 -66.60 44.07 -40.79
CA LYS A 38 -66.64 42.97 -39.81
C LYS A 38 -65.34 42.15 -39.79
N GLN A 39 -64.77 41.84 -40.95
CA GLN A 39 -63.47 41.14 -41.04
C GLN A 39 -62.31 41.97 -40.47
N LYS A 40 -62.33 43.29 -40.66
CA LYS A 40 -61.32 44.19 -40.08
C LYS A 40 -61.46 44.26 -38.56
N GLU A 41 -62.68 44.31 -38.04
CA GLU A 41 -62.95 44.28 -36.59
C GLU A 41 -62.48 42.96 -35.95
N THR A 42 -62.74 41.82 -36.59
CA THR A 42 -62.26 40.52 -36.09
C THR A 42 -60.73 40.45 -36.10
N LEU A 43 -60.08 40.87 -37.19
CA LEU A 43 -58.61 40.93 -37.26
C LEU A 43 -58.00 41.90 -36.23
N LEU A 44 -58.65 43.03 -35.95
CA LEU A 44 -58.22 43.95 -34.89
C LEU A 44 -58.37 43.33 -33.50
N ARG A 45 -59.44 42.56 -33.26
CA ARG A 45 -59.67 41.84 -32.01
C ARG A 45 -58.62 40.74 -31.80
N ASP A 46 -58.32 39.97 -32.83
CA ASP A 46 -57.29 38.93 -32.81
C ASP A 46 -55.90 39.53 -32.58
N ARG A 47 -55.58 40.66 -33.24
CA ARG A 47 -54.32 41.37 -33.03
C ARG A 47 -54.16 41.89 -31.60
N LYS A 48 -55.22 42.43 -30.99
CA LYS A 48 -55.22 42.87 -29.58
C LYS A 48 -55.04 41.68 -28.63
N SER A 49 -55.69 40.56 -28.92
CA SER A 49 -55.56 39.31 -28.15
C SER A 49 -54.13 38.76 -28.20
N ILE A 50 -53.52 38.69 -29.39
CA ILE A 50 -52.13 38.25 -29.57
C ILE A 50 -51.15 39.16 -28.83
N GLN A 51 -51.37 40.49 -28.87
CA GLN A 51 -50.55 41.45 -28.12
C GLN A 51 -50.66 41.27 -26.61
N GLN A 52 -51.87 41.00 -26.09
CA GLN A 52 -52.08 40.70 -24.68
C GLN A 52 -51.37 39.40 -24.26
N LEU A 53 -51.50 38.33 -25.05
CA LEU A 53 -50.80 37.06 -24.83
C LEU A 53 -49.27 37.23 -24.87
N HIS A 54 -48.76 38.05 -25.79
CA HIS A 54 -47.33 38.35 -25.87
C HIS A 54 -46.84 39.09 -24.62
N LYS A 55 -47.56 40.13 -24.17
CA LYS A 55 -47.24 40.85 -22.92
C LYS A 55 -47.25 39.92 -21.71
N GLN A 56 -48.24 39.03 -21.63
CA GLN A 56 -48.35 38.06 -20.54
C GLN A 56 -47.21 37.03 -20.58
N ARG A 57 -46.79 36.58 -21.78
CA ARG A 57 -45.66 35.65 -21.96
C ARG A 57 -44.33 36.31 -21.59
N VAL A 58 -44.10 37.56 -21.98
CA VAL A 58 -42.90 38.33 -21.61
C VAL A 58 -42.85 38.54 -20.10
N HIS A 59 -43.96 38.94 -19.47
CA HIS A 59 -44.03 39.12 -18.02
C HIS A 59 -43.80 37.81 -17.26
N ARG A 60 -44.39 36.69 -17.72
CA ARG A 60 -44.13 35.35 -17.17
C ARG A 60 -42.66 34.94 -17.35
N GLY A 61 -42.05 35.24 -18.50
CA GLY A 61 -40.63 34.99 -18.74
C GLY A 61 -39.71 35.79 -17.80
N GLN A 62 -40.00 37.07 -17.60
CA GLN A 62 -39.26 37.95 -16.69
C GLN A 62 -39.43 37.53 -15.22
N SER A 63 -40.64 37.14 -14.81
CA SER A 63 -40.94 36.63 -13.46
C SER A 63 -40.25 35.28 -13.21
N ALA A 64 -40.21 34.39 -14.20
CA ALA A 64 -39.51 33.12 -14.07
C ALA A 64 -37.98 33.30 -14.03
N ALA A 65 -37.44 34.28 -14.76
CA ALA A 65 -36.01 34.59 -14.75
C ALA A 65 -35.55 35.18 -13.40
N THR A 66 -36.35 36.08 -12.82
CA THR A 66 -36.09 36.68 -11.50
C THR A 66 -36.17 35.64 -10.39
N GLN A 67 -37.21 34.80 -10.37
CA GLN A 67 -37.32 33.68 -9.40
C GLN A 67 -36.14 32.71 -9.50
N LYS A 68 -35.67 32.38 -10.71
CA LYS A 68 -34.49 31.53 -10.91
C LYS A 68 -33.20 32.19 -10.38
N TYR A 69 -33.05 33.50 -10.56
CA TYR A 69 -31.92 34.25 -10.04
C TYR A 69 -31.91 34.29 -8.51
N GLU A 70 -33.05 34.61 -7.90
CA GLU A 70 -33.25 34.62 -6.45
C GLU A 70 -32.95 33.24 -5.83
N SER A 71 -33.52 32.17 -6.40
CA SER A 71 -33.25 30.79 -5.99
C SER A 71 -31.75 30.44 -6.03
N ARG A 72 -31.02 30.94 -7.05
CA ARG A 72 -29.58 30.71 -7.20
C ARG A 72 -28.77 31.52 -6.19
N MET A 73 -29.21 32.72 -5.85
CA MET A 73 -28.60 33.57 -4.82
C MET A 73 -28.83 32.99 -3.42
N GLU A 74 -30.03 32.47 -3.15
CA GLU A 74 -30.38 31.78 -1.90
C GLU A 74 -29.52 30.53 -1.71
N ARG A 75 -29.40 29.68 -2.75
CA ARG A 75 -28.50 28.52 -2.74
C ARG A 75 -27.05 28.91 -2.49
N LYS A 76 -26.57 30.00 -3.11
CA LYS A 76 -25.20 30.51 -2.87
C LYS A 76 -25.01 31.02 -1.45
N LYS A 77 -26.02 31.65 -0.83
CA LYS A 77 -25.97 32.05 0.59
C LYS A 77 -25.89 30.83 1.50
N ILE A 78 -26.77 29.84 1.31
CA ILE A 78 -26.78 28.58 2.06
C ILE A 78 -25.44 27.83 1.92
N ASP A 79 -24.87 27.76 0.71
CA ASP A 79 -23.56 27.12 0.48
C ASP A 79 -22.41 27.91 1.12
N ARG A 80 -22.48 29.24 1.15
CA ARG A 80 -21.49 30.08 1.86
C ARG A 80 -21.58 29.86 3.36
N GLU A 81 -22.78 29.79 3.92
CA GLU A 81 -23.02 29.55 5.35
C GLU A 81 -22.55 28.15 5.78
N LYS A 82 -22.85 27.11 4.98
CA LYS A 82 -22.31 25.75 5.18
C LYS A 82 -20.79 25.68 5.10
N LYS A 83 -20.16 26.52 4.27
CA LYS A 83 -18.68 26.61 4.18
C LYS A 83 -18.07 27.40 5.35
N LEU A 84 -18.77 28.41 5.87
CA LEU A 84 -18.28 29.27 6.95
C LEU A 84 -18.37 28.57 8.32
N TYR A 85 -19.42 27.76 8.52
CA TYR A 85 -19.62 26.96 9.72
C TYR A 85 -19.84 25.48 9.34
N PRO A 86 -18.77 24.70 9.08
CA PRO A 86 -18.89 23.25 9.04
C PRO A 86 -19.32 22.78 10.44
N ARG A 87 -20.63 22.60 10.62
CA ARG A 87 -21.31 22.25 11.89
C ARG A 87 -20.70 21.02 12.58
N ASN A 88 -19.95 20.18 11.86
CA ASN A 88 -19.45 18.89 12.34
C ASN A 88 -17.93 18.71 12.14
N ARG A 89 -17.11 19.68 12.52
CA ARG A 89 -15.80 19.29 13.08
C ARG A 89 -16.04 19.00 14.56
N GLU A 90 -16.57 17.82 14.82
CA GLU A 90 -16.48 17.22 16.15
C GLU A 90 -15.01 17.26 16.55
N TRP A 91 -14.63 18.20 17.40
CA TRP A 91 -13.42 18.06 18.16
C TRP A 91 -13.65 16.83 19.02
N LYS A 92 -13.05 15.72 18.61
CA LYS A 92 -13.05 14.50 19.40
C LYS A 92 -12.44 14.86 20.75
N ASP A 93 -13.24 14.72 21.81
CA ASP A 93 -12.78 14.96 23.17
C ASP A 93 -11.59 14.06 23.49
N ALA A 94 -10.80 14.45 24.50
CA ALA A 94 -9.65 13.67 24.96
C ALA A 94 -10.05 12.21 25.25
N ASP A 95 -11.26 12.01 25.77
CA ASP A 95 -11.85 10.71 26.11
C ASP A 95 -12.01 9.80 24.89
N TYR A 96 -12.32 10.35 23.72
CA TYR A 96 -12.38 9.57 22.48
C TYR A 96 -11.01 8.99 22.12
N PHE A 97 -9.93 9.75 22.31
CA PHE A 97 -8.58 9.27 22.02
C PHE A 97 -8.12 8.23 23.05
N ILE A 98 -8.53 8.39 24.31
CA ILE A 98 -8.25 7.42 25.39
C ILE A 98 -8.98 6.10 25.11
N ASP A 99 -10.27 6.13 24.76
CA ASP A 99 -11.05 4.94 24.39
C ASP A 99 -10.45 4.21 23.16
N GLN A 100 -10.04 4.96 22.13
CA GLN A 100 -9.37 4.38 20.96
C GLN A 100 -8.03 3.73 21.32
N TYR A 101 -7.27 4.30 22.26
CA TYR A 101 -6.02 3.72 22.74
C TYR A 101 -6.28 2.41 23.50
N LEU A 102 -7.22 2.42 24.44
CA LEU A 102 -7.60 1.24 25.23
C LEU A 102 -8.14 0.11 24.35
N LYS A 103 -8.98 0.42 23.36
CA LYS A 103 -9.45 -0.55 22.35
C LYS A 103 -8.30 -1.16 21.56
N ARG A 104 -7.32 -0.34 21.16
CA ARG A 104 -6.14 -0.81 20.42
C ARG A 104 -5.25 -1.70 21.28
N GLU A 105 -5.07 -1.38 22.55
CA GLU A 105 -4.35 -2.24 23.49
C GLU A 105 -5.06 -3.57 23.73
N ALA A 106 -6.38 -3.55 23.91
CA ALA A 106 -7.20 -4.75 24.07
C ALA A 106 -7.13 -5.65 22.83
N GLN A 107 -7.20 -5.07 21.63
CA GLN A 107 -6.99 -5.77 20.36
C GLN A 107 -5.60 -6.39 20.27
N MET A 108 -4.54 -5.64 20.59
CA MET A 108 -3.16 -6.17 20.61
C MET A 108 -3.00 -7.32 21.60
N LYS A 109 -3.64 -7.26 22.78
CA LYS A 109 -3.64 -8.36 23.76
C LYS A 109 -4.39 -9.59 23.24
N THR A 110 -5.57 -9.41 22.66
CA THR A 110 -6.33 -10.53 22.07
C THR A 110 -5.63 -11.13 20.86
N GLU A 111 -4.99 -10.33 20.01
CA GLU A 111 -4.16 -10.80 18.90
C GLU A 111 -2.94 -11.58 19.39
N ARG A 112 -2.27 -11.13 20.47
CA ARG A 112 -1.18 -11.90 21.11
C ARG A 112 -1.68 -13.24 21.66
N VAL A 113 -2.84 -13.27 22.31
CA VAL A 113 -3.45 -14.52 22.81
C VAL A 113 -3.87 -15.43 21.67
N ARG A 114 -4.47 -14.89 20.60
CA ARG A 114 -4.81 -15.63 19.37
C ARG A 114 -3.56 -16.16 18.68
N ALA A 115 -2.48 -15.38 18.59
CA ALA A 115 -1.22 -15.82 18.02
C ALA A 115 -0.56 -16.93 18.85
N ARG A 116 -0.63 -16.85 20.18
CA ARG A 116 -0.21 -17.95 21.08
C ARG A 116 -1.08 -19.21 20.89
N LYS A 117 -2.39 -19.05 20.72
CA LYS A 117 -3.29 -20.16 20.39
C LYS A 117 -3.01 -20.74 19.00
N ILE A 118 -2.71 -19.91 17.99
CA ILE A 118 -2.35 -20.34 16.63
C ILE A 118 -0.99 -21.05 16.61
N GLN A 119 -0.05 -20.69 17.48
CA GLN A 119 1.17 -21.49 17.70
C GLN A 119 0.88 -22.86 18.31
N ASN A 120 -0.26 -23.02 18.98
CA ASN A 120 -0.76 -24.28 19.54
C ASN A 120 -1.86 -24.93 18.67
N VAL A 121 -2.21 -24.36 17.51
CA VAL A 121 -3.06 -25.05 16.55
C VAL A 121 -2.17 -26.11 15.93
N GLU A 122 -2.41 -27.34 16.36
CA GLU A 122 -1.87 -28.54 15.78
C GLU A 122 -2.11 -28.47 14.26
N VAL A 123 -1.02 -28.28 13.51
CA VAL A 123 -1.05 -28.27 12.05
C VAL A 123 -1.40 -29.69 11.64
N LYS A 124 -2.69 -29.97 11.46
CA LYS A 124 -3.16 -31.21 10.84
C LYS A 124 -2.67 -31.23 9.39
N GLY A 125 -1.51 -31.86 9.20
CA GLY A 125 -0.78 -31.97 7.94
C GLY A 125 0.71 -32.27 8.16
N ASN A 126 1.03 -33.13 9.15
CA ASN A 126 2.39 -33.35 9.64
C ASN A 126 3.25 -34.30 8.78
N ASP A 127 2.72 -34.81 7.67
CA ASP A 127 3.40 -35.82 6.84
C ASP A 127 4.17 -35.21 5.66
N GLU A 128 4.35 -33.89 5.65
CA GLU A 128 5.22 -33.27 4.65
C GLU A 128 6.70 -33.53 4.98
N VAL A 129 7.42 -34.11 4.02
CA VAL A 129 8.87 -34.29 4.10
C VAL A 129 9.60 -33.11 3.45
N MET A 130 10.72 -32.72 4.04
CA MET A 130 11.58 -31.64 3.58
C MET A 130 12.96 -32.20 3.25
N PHE A 131 13.52 -31.78 2.12
CA PHE A 131 14.92 -31.99 1.78
C PHE A 131 15.71 -30.74 2.19
N VAL A 132 16.62 -30.89 3.16
CA VAL A 132 17.38 -29.77 3.70
C VAL A 132 18.85 -29.93 3.34
N ALA A 133 19.38 -28.97 2.62
CA ALA A 133 20.78 -28.90 2.21
C ALA A 133 21.50 -27.75 2.91
N ARG A 134 22.65 -28.02 3.53
CA ARG A 134 23.53 -26.99 4.07
C ARG A 134 24.38 -26.40 2.96
N VAL A 135 24.29 -25.09 2.84
CA VAL A 135 25.06 -24.28 1.92
C VAL A 135 26.37 -23.89 2.59
N ALA A 136 27.49 -23.92 1.85
CA ALA A 136 28.75 -23.43 2.39
C ALA A 136 28.71 -21.93 2.61
N ALA A 137 29.22 -21.54 3.76
CA ALA A 137 29.63 -20.18 4.03
C ALA A 137 30.78 -20.21 5.02
N ASP A 138 31.77 -19.33 4.81
CA ASP A 138 32.87 -19.03 5.74
C ASP A 138 32.34 -18.20 6.92
N PHE A 139 31.27 -18.67 7.57
CA PHE A 139 30.66 -17.97 8.68
C PHE A 139 30.99 -18.67 10.00
N GLU A 140 31.59 -17.90 10.90
CA GLU A 140 31.65 -18.24 12.32
C GLU A 140 30.23 -18.50 12.85
N CYS A 141 29.94 -19.76 13.13
CA CYS A 141 28.65 -20.18 13.63
C CYS A 141 28.66 -20.08 15.14
N SER A 142 27.67 -19.39 15.72
CA SER A 142 27.44 -19.42 17.18
C SER A 142 27.35 -20.88 17.67
N PRO A 143 27.88 -21.22 18.86
CA PRO A 143 27.80 -22.58 19.41
C PRO A 143 26.39 -23.18 19.41
N LYS A 144 25.36 -22.34 19.59
CA LYS A 144 23.94 -22.74 19.51
C LYS A 144 23.56 -23.25 18.13
N VAL A 145 23.97 -22.54 17.08
CA VAL A 145 23.74 -22.91 15.67
C VAL A 145 24.50 -24.19 15.31
N GLN A 146 25.75 -24.32 15.79
CA GLN A 146 26.53 -25.54 15.58
C GLN A 146 25.90 -26.77 16.25
N LYS A 147 25.33 -26.60 17.45
CA LYS A 147 24.59 -27.67 18.13
C LYS A 147 23.39 -28.12 17.29
N ILE A 148 22.61 -27.17 16.75
CA ILE A 148 21.49 -27.48 15.86
C ILE A 148 21.94 -28.22 14.60
N PHE A 149 23.05 -27.81 13.98
CA PHE A 149 23.58 -28.53 12.81
C PHE A 149 24.02 -29.95 13.12
N ARG A 150 24.59 -30.20 14.31
CA ARG A 150 24.92 -31.55 14.77
C ARG A 150 23.67 -32.39 14.95
N GLU A 151 22.63 -31.85 15.60
CA GLU A 151 21.34 -32.54 15.77
C GLU A 151 20.67 -32.87 14.44
N LEU A 152 20.69 -31.96 13.46
CA LEU A 152 20.12 -32.17 12.13
C LEU A 152 21.02 -33.02 11.21
N ARG A 153 22.21 -33.43 11.67
CA ARG A 153 23.22 -34.18 10.90
C ARG A 153 23.78 -33.43 9.68
N LEU A 154 23.70 -32.10 9.72
CA LEU A 154 24.20 -31.16 8.72
C LEU A 154 25.52 -30.49 9.18
N TYR A 155 26.39 -31.25 9.87
CA TYR A 155 27.62 -30.71 10.47
C TYR A 155 28.66 -30.26 9.42
N LYS A 156 28.77 -30.99 8.31
CA LYS A 156 29.69 -30.65 7.21
C LYS A 156 28.99 -29.73 6.20
N PRO A 157 29.69 -28.76 5.58
CA PRO A 157 29.13 -28.00 4.46
C PRO A 157 28.79 -28.92 3.29
N TYR A 158 27.85 -28.50 2.44
CA TYR A 158 27.40 -29.27 1.27
C TYR A 158 26.84 -30.65 1.60
N THR A 159 26.26 -30.80 2.79
CA THR A 159 25.52 -32.00 3.17
C THR A 159 24.03 -31.78 3.09
N ALA A 160 23.27 -32.82 2.79
CA ALA A 160 21.82 -32.80 2.84
C ALA A 160 21.22 -34.00 3.53
N VAL A 161 20.04 -33.77 4.10
CA VAL A 161 19.30 -34.74 4.91
C VAL A 161 17.81 -34.55 4.66
N PHE A 162 17.06 -35.65 4.64
CA PHE A 162 15.60 -35.62 4.67
C PHE A 162 15.11 -35.43 6.10
N LEU A 163 14.18 -34.49 6.31
CA LEU A 163 13.58 -34.18 7.60
C LEU A 163 12.07 -34.17 7.49
N ARG A 164 11.38 -34.80 8.44
CA ARG A 164 9.94 -34.62 8.60
C ARG A 164 9.62 -33.21 9.05
N ARG A 165 8.51 -32.65 8.56
CA ARG A 165 7.97 -31.36 9.00
C ARG A 165 7.32 -31.48 10.38
N SER A 166 8.15 -31.49 11.42
CA SER A 166 7.72 -31.33 12.82
C SER A 166 7.83 -29.87 13.28
N GLY A 167 6.98 -29.47 14.23
CA GLY A 167 7.06 -28.16 14.88
C GLY A 167 8.43 -27.88 15.51
N GLU A 168 9.12 -28.90 16.02
CA GLU A 168 10.48 -28.79 16.54
C GLU A 168 11.51 -28.55 15.43
N ASN A 169 11.43 -29.35 14.35
CA ASN A 169 12.31 -29.21 13.20
C ASN A 169 12.16 -27.82 12.58
N LEU A 170 10.94 -27.30 12.45
CA LEU A 170 10.71 -25.95 11.95
C LEU A 170 11.34 -24.87 12.84
N LYS A 171 11.27 -24.99 14.17
CA LYS A 171 11.94 -24.07 15.10
C LYS A 171 13.46 -24.11 14.93
N LYS A 172 14.04 -25.31 14.81
CA LYS A 172 15.48 -25.50 14.56
C LYS A 172 15.90 -24.87 13.22
N LEU A 173 15.16 -25.16 12.14
CA LEU A 173 15.41 -24.63 10.80
C LEU A 173 15.28 -23.10 10.73
N ALA A 174 14.36 -22.50 11.49
CA ALA A 174 14.21 -21.04 11.57
C ALA A 174 15.48 -20.35 12.09
N LEU A 175 16.18 -20.96 13.06
CA LEU A 175 17.43 -20.42 13.62
C LEU A 175 18.60 -20.52 12.64
N VAL A 176 18.66 -21.59 11.85
CA VAL A 176 19.77 -21.86 10.92
C VAL A 176 19.50 -21.43 9.48
N ARG A 177 18.33 -20.81 9.22
CA ARG A 177 17.77 -20.46 7.90
C ARG A 177 18.77 -19.81 6.94
N ARG A 178 19.73 -19.02 7.43
CA ARG A 178 20.72 -18.31 6.60
C ARG A 178 21.66 -19.24 5.84
N GLN A 179 21.97 -20.41 6.40
CA GLN A 179 22.98 -21.34 5.88
C GLN A 179 22.40 -22.62 5.29
N ILE A 180 21.07 -22.72 5.23
CA ILE A 180 20.38 -23.89 4.71
C ILE A 180 19.46 -23.51 3.56
N ARG A 181 19.23 -24.47 2.67
CA ARG A 181 18.17 -24.45 1.68
C ARG A 181 17.22 -25.60 1.99
N VAL A 182 15.92 -25.29 2.00
CA VAL A 182 14.85 -26.25 2.24
C VAL A 182 14.07 -26.38 0.94
N VAL A 183 13.88 -27.61 0.47
CA VAL A 183 13.19 -27.93 -0.78
C VAL A 183 12.20 -29.07 -0.52
N LYS A 184 11.05 -29.06 -1.20
CA LYS A 184 10.12 -30.19 -1.18
C LYS A 184 10.65 -31.28 -2.12
N PRO A 185 10.86 -32.52 -1.65
CA PRO A 185 11.36 -33.58 -2.51
C PRO A 185 10.31 -34.03 -3.53
N ILE A 186 10.78 -34.50 -4.69
CA ILE A 186 9.98 -35.16 -5.72
C ILE A 186 10.39 -36.64 -5.75
N ARG A 187 9.42 -37.56 -5.84
CA ARG A 187 9.68 -39.01 -5.71
C ARG A 187 10.78 -39.55 -6.63
N GLN A 188 10.77 -39.16 -7.91
CA GLN A 188 11.80 -39.55 -8.88
C GLN A 188 13.20 -39.04 -8.47
N GLN A 189 13.28 -37.79 -8.01
CA GLN A 189 14.55 -37.19 -7.60
C GLN A 189 15.11 -37.84 -6.34
N VAL A 190 14.24 -38.26 -5.42
CA VAL A 190 14.66 -38.99 -4.22
C VAL A 190 15.30 -40.30 -4.64
N GLU A 191 14.64 -41.06 -5.52
CA GLU A 191 15.18 -42.33 -6.00
C GLU A 191 16.55 -42.18 -6.67
N ASP A 192 16.66 -41.24 -7.62
CA ASP A 192 17.91 -40.94 -8.31
C ASP A 192 19.01 -40.53 -7.33
N LEU A 193 18.66 -39.76 -6.31
CA LEU A 193 19.60 -39.32 -5.27
C LEU A 193 20.10 -40.50 -4.43
N ILE A 194 19.22 -41.42 -4.05
CA ILE A 194 19.61 -42.61 -3.27
C ILE A 194 20.47 -43.54 -4.13
N ARG A 195 20.08 -43.77 -5.39
CA ARG A 195 20.86 -44.60 -6.32
C ARG A 195 22.26 -44.05 -6.58
N THR A 196 22.39 -42.73 -6.75
CA THR A 196 23.68 -42.12 -7.14
C THR A 196 24.55 -41.69 -5.96
N ARG A 197 23.95 -41.29 -4.83
CA ARG A 197 24.66 -40.68 -3.70
C ARG A 197 24.26 -41.29 -2.34
N GLY A 198 23.47 -42.35 -2.35
CA GLY A 198 23.03 -43.06 -1.15
C GLY A 198 24.17 -43.86 -0.53
N PHE A 199 24.37 -43.65 0.76
CA PHE A 199 25.24 -44.48 1.58
C PHE A 199 24.47 -44.92 2.81
N ALA A 200 24.68 -46.17 3.20
CA ALA A 200 24.18 -46.75 4.43
C ALA A 200 25.23 -46.63 5.55
N LYS A 201 24.72 -46.60 6.77
CA LYS A 201 25.49 -46.72 8.01
C LYS A 201 25.35 -48.15 8.51
N VAL A 202 26.29 -49.02 8.15
CA VAL A 202 26.36 -50.42 8.59
C VAL A 202 27.54 -50.54 9.55
N ASP A 203 27.30 -51.00 10.79
CA ASP A 203 28.33 -51.13 11.83
C ASP A 203 29.21 -49.90 12.02
N LYS A 204 28.60 -48.72 11.94
CA LYS A 204 29.24 -47.39 12.00
C LYS A 204 30.17 -47.08 10.82
N GLN A 205 30.29 -47.97 9.84
CA GLN A 205 30.98 -47.76 8.59
C GLN A 205 30.03 -47.19 7.52
N ARG A 206 30.62 -46.52 6.52
CA ARG A 206 29.89 -45.92 5.41
C ARG A 206 29.98 -46.84 4.20
N VAL A 207 28.87 -47.50 3.87
CA VAL A 207 28.78 -48.47 2.77
C VAL A 207 27.92 -47.88 1.65
N ALA A 208 28.30 -48.06 0.39
CA ALA A 208 27.52 -47.58 -0.74
C ALA A 208 26.30 -48.48 -0.98
N LEU A 209 25.14 -47.89 -1.29
CA LEU A 209 23.90 -48.62 -1.62
C LEU A 209 23.89 -49.02 -3.10
N SER A 210 24.82 -49.90 -3.50
CA SER A 210 24.95 -50.35 -4.89
C SER A 210 24.12 -51.60 -5.22
N SER A 211 23.85 -52.46 -4.22
CA SER A 211 23.04 -53.67 -4.35
C SER A 211 21.94 -53.70 -3.29
N ASN A 212 20.84 -54.41 -3.57
CA ASN A 212 19.70 -54.54 -2.64
C ASN A 212 20.04 -55.39 -1.41
N GLN A 213 21.08 -56.23 -1.48
CA GLN A 213 21.51 -57.10 -0.36
C GLN A 213 21.77 -56.32 0.94
N VAL A 214 22.42 -55.15 0.84
CA VAL A 214 22.72 -54.31 2.03
C VAL A 214 21.44 -53.79 2.71
N ILE A 215 20.36 -53.63 1.93
CA ILE A 215 19.07 -53.17 2.44
C ILE A 215 18.34 -54.35 3.07
N GLU A 216 18.25 -55.48 2.37
CA GLU A 216 17.59 -56.70 2.85
C GLU A 216 18.22 -57.23 4.16
N GLU A 217 19.55 -57.26 4.25
CA GLU A 217 20.27 -57.71 5.46
C GLU A 217 19.94 -56.85 6.69
N ARG A 218 19.68 -55.55 6.50
CA ARG A 218 19.44 -54.63 7.62
C ARG A 218 17.97 -54.37 7.90
N PHE A 219 17.12 -54.46 6.88
CA PHE A 219 15.72 -54.06 6.95
C PHE A 219 14.74 -55.15 6.51
N GLY A 220 15.20 -56.38 6.26
CA GLY A 220 14.34 -57.50 5.92
C GLY A 220 13.21 -57.71 6.95
N GLU A 221 13.51 -57.52 8.24
CA GLU A 221 12.52 -57.58 9.33
C GLU A 221 11.47 -56.46 9.27
N HIS A 222 11.83 -55.30 8.72
CA HIS A 222 10.95 -54.13 8.60
C HIS A 222 10.22 -54.06 7.25
N GLY A 223 10.45 -55.04 6.37
CA GLY A 223 9.79 -55.17 5.06
C GLY A 223 10.35 -54.26 3.97
N PHE A 224 11.63 -53.85 4.05
CA PHE A 224 12.28 -53.16 2.94
C PHE A 224 13.12 -54.14 2.14
N VAL A 225 12.86 -54.23 0.84
CA VAL A 225 13.57 -55.14 -0.07
C VAL A 225 14.49 -54.34 -0.99
N CYS A 226 14.03 -53.19 -1.48
CA CYS A 226 14.75 -52.43 -2.50
C CYS A 226 14.95 -50.95 -2.16
N ILE A 227 15.70 -50.26 -3.02
CA ILE A 227 15.94 -48.81 -2.90
C ILE A 227 14.64 -48.03 -3.06
N GLU A 228 13.72 -48.52 -3.89
CA GLU A 228 12.42 -47.92 -4.14
C GLU A 228 11.58 -47.87 -2.87
N ASP A 229 11.58 -48.94 -2.06
CA ASP A 229 10.86 -48.97 -0.78
C ASP A 229 11.37 -47.89 0.19
N LEU A 230 12.69 -47.65 0.20
CA LEU A 230 13.30 -46.57 0.99
C LEU A 230 12.82 -45.21 0.50
N ALA A 231 12.81 -44.99 -0.82
CA ALA A 231 12.40 -43.73 -1.41
C ALA A 231 10.89 -43.46 -1.23
N ASP A 232 10.04 -44.47 -1.32
CA ASP A 232 8.60 -44.36 -1.03
C ASP A 232 8.36 -44.04 0.44
N THR A 233 9.07 -44.71 1.34
CA THR A 233 8.95 -44.45 2.78
C THR A 233 9.40 -43.03 3.14
N LEU A 234 10.50 -42.56 2.53
CA LEU A 234 10.96 -41.18 2.67
C LEU A 234 9.98 -40.15 2.10
N MET A 235 9.15 -40.51 1.12
CA MET A 235 8.15 -39.60 0.55
C MET A 235 6.83 -39.62 1.32
N LYS A 236 6.42 -40.78 1.85
CA LYS A 236 5.21 -40.95 2.68
C LYS A 236 5.35 -40.24 4.02
N GLY A 237 6.53 -40.27 4.63
CA GLY A 237 6.81 -39.53 5.87
C GLY A 237 6.27 -40.19 7.14
N ASP A 238 5.90 -41.48 7.08
CA ASP A 238 5.43 -42.27 8.24
C ASP A 238 6.46 -42.24 9.37
N GLU A 239 6.07 -41.82 10.57
CA GLU A 239 7.01 -41.42 11.63
C GLU A 239 8.05 -42.49 12.00
N GLU A 240 7.61 -43.69 12.34
CA GLU A 240 8.49 -44.77 12.80
C GLU A 240 9.44 -45.23 11.70
N LYS A 241 8.88 -45.53 10.53
CA LYS A 241 9.65 -46.01 9.36
C LYS A 241 10.59 -44.93 8.81
N PHE A 242 10.16 -43.67 8.80
CA PHE A 242 10.99 -42.54 8.36
C PHE A 242 12.21 -42.36 9.27
N ASN A 243 12.03 -42.44 10.58
CA ASN A 243 13.14 -42.32 11.52
C ASN A 243 14.15 -43.48 11.37
N LEU A 244 13.66 -44.70 11.14
CA LEU A 244 14.50 -45.88 10.86
C LEU A 244 15.34 -45.68 9.59
N VAL A 245 14.68 -45.36 8.47
CA VAL A 245 15.36 -45.15 7.18
C VAL A 245 16.34 -43.97 7.27
N THR A 246 15.91 -42.85 7.83
CA THR A 246 16.79 -41.69 7.94
C THR A 246 18.00 -41.97 8.83
N HIS A 247 17.89 -42.74 9.92
CA HIS A 247 19.03 -43.09 10.78
C HIS A 247 20.01 -44.03 10.07
N PHE A 248 19.51 -44.99 9.31
CA PHE A 248 20.31 -45.88 8.48
C PHE A 248 21.08 -45.14 7.39
N MET A 249 20.45 -44.15 6.75
CA MET A 249 21.10 -43.40 5.69
C MET A 249 22.14 -42.40 6.23
N TRP A 250 23.30 -42.38 5.57
CA TRP A 250 24.30 -41.35 5.78
C TRP A 250 23.85 -40.03 5.12
N PRO A 251 24.17 -38.84 5.69
CA PRO A 251 23.91 -37.56 5.02
C PRO A 251 24.50 -37.51 3.60
N PHE A 252 23.71 -37.03 2.64
CA PHE A 252 24.10 -36.94 1.24
C PHE A 252 25.13 -35.84 1.04
N LYS A 253 26.20 -36.11 0.28
CA LYS A 253 27.14 -35.07 -0.18
C LYS A 253 26.64 -34.46 -1.49
N ILE A 254 26.46 -33.15 -1.52
CA ILE A 254 26.05 -32.38 -2.71
C ILE A 254 27.28 -31.69 -3.30
N ASP A 255 27.27 -31.47 -4.62
CA ASP A 255 28.35 -30.78 -5.30
C ASP A 255 28.35 -29.28 -5.00
N GLU A 256 29.54 -28.70 -4.94
CA GLU A 256 29.73 -27.28 -4.62
C GLU A 256 29.11 -26.35 -5.67
N ALA A 257 29.02 -26.80 -6.93
CA ALA A 257 28.40 -26.07 -8.04
C ALA A 257 26.90 -25.80 -7.85
N PHE A 258 26.21 -26.56 -7.00
CA PHE A 258 24.83 -26.25 -6.57
C PHE A 258 24.72 -24.87 -5.88
N ASN A 259 25.86 -24.34 -5.45
CA ASN A 259 25.96 -23.13 -4.65
C ASN A 259 26.35 -21.86 -5.43
N ASP A 260 26.49 -21.92 -6.76
CA ASP A 260 27.05 -20.78 -7.51
C ASP A 260 26.16 -19.51 -7.46
N GLN A 261 26.82 -18.36 -7.28
CA GLN A 261 26.40 -17.19 -6.49
C GLN A 261 25.50 -16.17 -7.23
N SER A 262 24.62 -16.58 -8.15
CA SER A 262 23.68 -15.61 -8.78
C SER A 262 22.46 -15.23 -7.90
N ASN A 263 22.33 -15.84 -6.71
CA ASN A 263 21.22 -15.65 -5.76
C ASN A 263 21.67 -15.20 -4.35
N LYS A 264 22.81 -14.50 -4.23
CA LYS A 264 23.10 -13.75 -2.98
C LYS A 264 22.01 -12.70 -2.81
N VAL A 265 21.24 -12.76 -1.72
CA VAL A 265 20.28 -11.71 -1.37
C VAL A 265 21.08 -10.45 -1.07
N PRO A 266 20.93 -9.34 -1.83
CA PRO A 266 21.54 -8.08 -1.43
C PRO A 266 20.77 -7.54 -0.22
N GLY A 267 21.49 -7.31 0.88
CA GLY A 267 21.03 -6.48 1.99
C GLY A 267 20.00 -7.13 2.92
N VAL A 268 20.44 -7.43 4.14
CA VAL A 268 19.57 -7.54 5.31
C VAL A 268 18.91 -6.17 5.52
N GLY A 269 17.65 -6.03 5.11
CA GLY A 269 16.95 -4.75 5.17
C GLY A 269 15.46 -4.80 4.81
N ARG A 270 14.77 -5.93 4.98
CA ARG A 270 13.31 -6.00 4.86
C ARG A 270 12.70 -6.83 5.98
N SER A 271 11.72 -6.23 6.66
CA SER A 271 11.06 -6.70 7.88
C SER A 271 10.71 -8.19 7.87
N ALA A 272 10.92 -8.83 9.02
CA ALA A 272 10.68 -10.24 9.29
C ALA A 272 9.23 -10.72 9.02
N ALA A 273 8.27 -9.82 8.84
CA ALA A 273 6.85 -10.12 8.69
C ALA A 273 6.43 -10.76 7.35
N ASP A 274 7.17 -10.54 6.26
CA ASP A 274 6.80 -11.08 4.92
C ASP A 274 7.47 -12.42 4.60
N SER A 275 8.33 -12.91 5.48
CA SER A 275 9.18 -14.08 5.20
C SER A 275 8.50 -15.44 5.41
N GLY A 276 7.26 -15.45 5.91
CA GLY A 276 6.49 -16.65 6.23
C GLY A 276 5.62 -17.20 5.09
N ARG A 277 5.23 -16.36 4.12
CA ARG A 277 4.40 -16.77 2.96
C ARG A 277 5.20 -17.15 1.72
N HIS A 278 6.48 -16.78 1.66
CA HIS A 278 7.34 -16.97 0.48
C HIS A 278 8.14 -18.30 0.47
N LEU A 279 7.80 -19.26 1.35
CA LEU A 279 8.50 -20.55 1.36
C LEU A 279 7.94 -21.54 0.33
N GLN A 280 6.69 -21.38 -0.12
CA GLN A 280 6.03 -22.26 -1.09
C GLN A 280 6.30 -21.83 -2.55
N ASP A 281 6.26 -20.53 -2.84
CA ASP A 281 6.30 -20.02 -4.23
C ASP A 281 7.69 -20.05 -4.90
N LYS A 282 8.76 -20.40 -4.17
CA LYS A 282 10.12 -20.53 -4.73
C LYS A 282 10.60 -21.99 -4.87
N VAL A 283 9.73 -22.96 -4.60
CA VAL A 283 10.04 -24.40 -4.66
C VAL A 283 10.08 -24.94 -6.10
N GLU A 284 9.60 -24.20 -7.09
CA GLU A 284 9.58 -24.65 -8.50
C GLU A 284 10.86 -24.37 -9.31
N GLN A 285 11.95 -23.91 -8.69
CA GLN A 285 13.21 -23.65 -9.39
C GLN A 285 14.35 -24.58 -8.94
N PHE A 286 14.11 -25.90 -8.96
CA PHE A 286 15.14 -26.93 -9.15
C PHE A 286 14.43 -28.23 -9.57
N PRO A 287 14.57 -28.73 -10.83
CA PRO A 287 15.86 -29.16 -11.40
C PRO A 287 16.13 -28.76 -12.87
N PHE A 288 15.48 -27.74 -13.45
CA PHE A 288 15.59 -27.49 -14.90
C PHE A 288 16.93 -26.93 -15.42
N ARG A 289 17.93 -26.64 -14.57
CA ARG A 289 19.23 -26.07 -15.02
C ARG A 289 20.39 -27.07 -15.03
N PHE A 290 20.26 -28.21 -14.36
CA PHE A 290 21.33 -29.21 -14.28
C PHE A 290 21.46 -30.02 -15.58
N MET A 291 20.33 -30.48 -16.14
CA MET A 291 20.31 -31.20 -17.43
C MET A 291 20.64 -30.29 -18.63
N ASP A 292 20.27 -29.02 -18.58
CA ASP A 292 20.61 -28.04 -19.63
C ASP A 292 22.14 -27.78 -19.69
N SER A 293 22.82 -27.72 -18.55
CA SER A 293 24.28 -27.54 -18.48
C SER A 293 25.05 -28.76 -18.99
N LEU A 294 24.58 -29.98 -18.67
CA LEU A 294 25.15 -31.23 -19.19
C LEU A 294 25.00 -31.33 -20.72
N MET A 295 23.82 -30.98 -21.24
CA MET A 295 23.54 -30.97 -22.67
C MET A 295 24.33 -29.87 -23.41
N GLU A 296 24.50 -28.70 -22.81
CA GLU A 296 25.26 -27.60 -23.41
C GLU A 296 26.78 -27.88 -23.40
N GLN A 297 27.31 -28.56 -22.37
CA GLN A 297 28.69 -29.02 -22.33
C GLN A 297 28.96 -30.19 -23.30
N ALA A 298 28.00 -31.10 -23.48
CA ALA A 298 28.08 -32.16 -24.48
C ALA A 298 28.06 -31.60 -25.92
N CYS A 299 27.26 -30.56 -26.18
CA CYS A 299 27.24 -29.88 -27.48
C CYS A 299 28.48 -29.00 -27.76
N ARG A 300 29.12 -28.40 -26.74
CA ARG A 300 30.32 -27.56 -26.92
C ARG A 300 31.62 -28.35 -27.08
N ARG A 301 31.69 -29.59 -26.56
CA ARG A 301 32.94 -30.39 -26.56
C ARG A 301 33.14 -31.29 -27.79
N GLY A 302 32.22 -31.30 -28.76
CA GLY A 302 32.40 -32.07 -30.00
C GLY A 302 32.68 -33.57 -29.81
N LYS A 303 32.39 -34.15 -28.64
CA LYS A 303 32.63 -35.57 -28.38
C LYS A 303 31.45 -36.37 -28.93
N SER A 304 31.77 -37.27 -29.87
CA SER A 304 30.84 -38.18 -30.51
C SER A 304 29.98 -38.93 -29.48
N ARG A 305 28.73 -39.21 -29.85
CA ARG A 305 27.68 -39.85 -29.03
C ARG A 305 28.00 -41.29 -28.57
N HIS A 306 29.20 -41.77 -28.86
CA HIS A 306 29.66 -43.15 -28.64
C HIS A 306 29.77 -43.56 -27.17
N TRP A 307 29.82 -42.62 -26.22
CA TRP A 307 29.88 -42.92 -24.78
C TRP A 307 28.50 -43.07 -24.12
N MET A 308 27.40 -42.79 -24.83
CA MET A 308 26.04 -42.96 -24.34
C MET A 308 25.46 -44.26 -24.88
N GLY A 309 24.86 -45.08 -23.99
CA GLY A 309 24.23 -46.35 -24.39
C GLY A 309 23.10 -46.15 -25.42
N PRO A 310 22.78 -47.18 -26.24
CA PRO A 310 21.87 -47.09 -27.38
C PRO A 310 20.43 -46.67 -27.00
N GLU A 311 19.97 -47.04 -25.82
CA GLU A 311 18.69 -46.62 -25.22
C GLU A 311 18.61 -45.09 -25.03
N LEU A 312 19.70 -44.50 -24.52
CA LEU A 312 19.78 -43.06 -24.24
C LEU A 312 19.87 -42.22 -25.52
N ILE A 313 20.47 -42.77 -26.58
CA ILE A 313 20.58 -42.12 -27.89
C ILE A 313 19.20 -42.02 -28.57
N LYS A 314 18.32 -43.01 -28.39
CA LYS A 314 16.96 -42.99 -28.92
C LYS A 314 16.05 -42.00 -28.18
N ALA A 315 16.31 -41.73 -26.90
CA ALA A 315 15.55 -40.79 -26.08
C ALA A 315 15.93 -39.31 -26.29
N LEU A 316 17.01 -39.01 -27.03
CA LEU A 316 17.45 -37.65 -27.29
C LEU A 316 16.64 -36.99 -28.43
N PRO A 317 16.18 -35.74 -28.25
CA PRO A 317 15.41 -35.03 -29.26
C PRO A 317 16.21 -34.90 -30.56
N SER A 318 15.53 -35.05 -31.70
CA SER A 318 16.16 -34.95 -33.00
C SER A 318 16.85 -33.58 -33.17
N LYS A 319 17.86 -33.49 -34.05
CA LYS A 319 18.58 -32.22 -34.29
C LYS A 319 17.64 -31.08 -34.71
N LYS A 320 16.48 -31.42 -35.30
CA LYS A 320 15.39 -30.50 -35.66
C LYS A 320 14.59 -30.06 -34.42
N GLU A 321 14.19 -31.01 -33.56
CA GLU A 321 13.50 -30.71 -32.28
C GLU A 321 14.36 -29.87 -31.34
N ALA A 322 15.65 -30.17 -31.21
CA ALA A 322 16.57 -29.40 -30.38
C ALA A 322 16.68 -27.93 -30.84
N LYS A 323 16.75 -27.69 -32.16
CA LYS A 323 16.72 -26.33 -32.73
C LYS A 323 15.39 -25.62 -32.46
N PHE A 324 14.26 -26.32 -32.56
CA PHE A 324 12.95 -25.78 -32.26
C PHE A 324 12.83 -25.40 -30.77
N LEU A 325 13.21 -26.29 -29.85
CA LEU A 325 13.25 -26.03 -28.42
C LEU A 325 14.12 -24.83 -28.08
N MET A 326 15.29 -24.69 -28.70
CA MET A 326 16.16 -23.52 -28.49
C MET A 326 15.50 -22.21 -28.97
N LYS A 327 14.76 -22.24 -30.09
CA LYS A 327 13.98 -21.09 -30.58
C LYS A 327 12.87 -20.71 -29.61
N VAL A 328 12.17 -21.69 -29.04
CA VAL A 328 11.13 -21.49 -28.01
C VAL A 328 11.73 -20.93 -26.72
N LYS A 329 12.86 -21.48 -26.24
CA LYS A 329 13.58 -20.98 -25.06
C LYS A 329 14.00 -19.52 -25.23
N ARG A 330 14.58 -19.17 -26.39
CA ARG A 330 14.96 -17.77 -26.72
C ARG A 330 13.76 -16.83 -26.72
N LYS A 331 12.63 -17.24 -27.31
CA LYS A 331 11.38 -16.46 -27.28
C LYS A 331 10.87 -16.27 -25.86
N LYS A 332 10.89 -17.30 -25.01
CA LYS A 332 10.46 -17.23 -23.61
C LYS A 332 11.32 -16.28 -22.78
N VAL A 333 12.64 -16.29 -22.99
CA VAL A 333 13.57 -15.35 -22.35
C VAL A 333 13.29 -13.91 -22.79
N ALA A 334 13.06 -13.69 -24.09
CA ALA A 334 12.72 -12.37 -24.62
C ALA A 334 11.38 -11.84 -24.08
N LEU A 335 10.38 -12.71 -23.91
CA LEU A 335 9.07 -12.36 -23.34
C LEU A 335 9.21 -11.95 -21.87
N LYS A 336 9.94 -12.73 -21.07
CA LYS A 336 10.26 -12.37 -19.68
C LYS A 336 11.04 -11.05 -19.57
N ALA A 337 11.91 -10.75 -20.52
CA ALA A 337 12.61 -9.48 -20.56
C ALA A 337 11.66 -8.29 -20.84
N LYS A 338 10.65 -8.49 -21.68
CA LYS A 338 9.60 -7.47 -21.93
C LYS A 338 8.72 -7.26 -20.69
N GLU A 339 8.31 -8.34 -20.02
CA GLU A 339 7.55 -8.27 -18.76
C GLU A 339 8.31 -7.48 -17.68
N ARG A 340 9.62 -7.74 -17.53
CA ARG A 340 10.47 -6.97 -16.60
C ARG A 340 10.53 -5.48 -16.93
N LYS A 341 10.59 -5.12 -18.21
CA LYS A 341 10.57 -3.70 -18.63
C LYS A 341 9.23 -3.04 -18.31
N ILE A 342 8.13 -3.76 -18.47
CA ILE A 342 6.79 -3.28 -18.12
C ILE A 342 6.69 -3.09 -16.60
N GLN A 343 7.12 -4.08 -15.82
CA GLN A 343 7.11 -4.00 -14.36
C GLN A 343 7.96 -2.84 -13.83
N ALA A 344 9.15 -2.62 -14.40
CA ALA A 344 10.00 -1.49 -14.04
C ALA A 344 9.34 -0.12 -14.29
N LYS A 345 8.52 0.00 -15.35
CA LYS A 345 7.73 1.22 -15.60
C LYS A 345 6.65 1.42 -14.54
N PHE A 346 5.95 0.36 -14.14
CA PHE A 346 4.97 0.44 -13.05
C PHE A 346 5.61 0.82 -11.71
N ASP A 347 6.78 0.24 -11.40
CA ASP A 347 7.50 0.55 -10.17
C ASP A 347 7.96 2.02 -10.15
N ALA A 348 8.39 2.56 -11.29
CA ALA A 348 8.77 3.98 -11.42
C ALA A 348 7.58 4.92 -11.19
N ILE A 349 6.40 4.60 -11.73
CA ILE A 349 5.16 5.35 -11.51
C ILE A 349 4.77 5.31 -10.01
N ALA A 350 4.81 4.13 -9.40
CA ALA A 350 4.52 3.99 -7.98
C ALA A 350 5.49 4.78 -7.09
N GLU A 351 6.75 4.92 -7.51
CA GLU A 351 7.73 5.73 -6.80
C GLU A 351 7.47 7.24 -6.94
N THR A 352 7.02 7.71 -8.10
CA THR A 352 6.59 9.10 -8.27
C THR A 352 5.39 9.41 -7.39
N ASP A 353 4.40 8.52 -7.30
CA ASP A 353 3.23 8.71 -6.43
C ASP A 353 3.61 8.77 -4.95
N ARG A 354 4.55 7.91 -4.52
CA ARG A 354 5.09 7.94 -3.15
C ARG A 354 5.81 9.27 -2.86
N LYS A 355 6.55 9.83 -3.82
CA LYS A 355 7.22 11.14 -3.67
C LYS A 355 6.20 12.27 -3.53
N VAL A 356 5.15 12.28 -4.36
CA VAL A 356 4.05 13.25 -4.27
C VAL A 356 3.34 13.14 -2.91
N ALA A 357 3.00 11.92 -2.47
CA ALA A 357 2.37 11.69 -1.18
C ALA A 357 3.24 12.15 0.01
N ARG A 358 4.57 11.96 -0.07
CA ARG A 358 5.51 12.46 0.95
C ARG A 358 5.54 13.99 0.98
N LYS A 359 5.51 14.65 -0.18
CA LYS A 359 5.48 16.12 -0.29
C LYS A 359 4.21 16.68 0.34
N LEU A 360 3.04 16.14 -0.02
CA LEU A 360 1.75 16.54 0.56
C LEU A 360 1.71 16.34 2.09
N ARG A 361 2.28 15.26 2.60
CA ARG A 361 2.39 15.04 4.06
C ARG A 361 3.25 16.09 4.76
N ARG A 362 4.35 16.52 4.13
CA ARG A 362 5.22 17.58 4.67
C ARG A 362 4.49 18.92 4.68
N GLU A 363 3.82 19.27 3.59
CA GLU A 363 3.03 20.50 3.47
C GLU A 363 1.90 20.54 4.51
N HIS A 364 1.15 19.43 4.67
CA HIS A 364 0.13 19.34 5.73
C HIS A 364 0.72 19.44 7.14
N LYS A 365 1.92 18.91 7.37
CA LYS A 365 2.60 19.02 8.67
C LYS A 365 2.98 20.48 8.95
N GLN A 366 3.59 21.16 7.98
CA GLN A 366 3.95 22.58 8.07
C GLN A 366 2.71 23.45 8.35
N GLN A 367 1.63 23.26 7.59
CA GLN A 367 0.37 23.99 7.83
C GLN A 367 -0.20 23.76 9.24
N ARG A 368 -0.03 22.55 9.81
CA ARG A 368 -0.46 22.27 11.19
C ARG A 368 0.43 22.95 12.21
N GLU A 369 1.74 22.98 11.98
CA GLU A 369 2.71 23.67 12.84
C GLU A 369 2.50 25.18 12.80
N GLU A 370 2.30 25.77 11.62
CA GLU A 370 1.97 27.19 11.43
C GLU A 370 0.67 27.57 12.14
N LYS A 371 -0.39 26.75 12.00
CA LYS A 371 -1.66 26.98 12.71
C LYS A 371 -1.49 26.91 14.23
N LYS A 372 -0.67 25.98 14.73
CA LYS A 372 -0.34 25.90 16.16
C LYS A 372 0.43 27.12 16.63
N ALA A 373 1.43 27.57 15.86
CA ALA A 373 2.22 28.76 16.16
C ALA A 373 1.35 30.03 16.16
N ALA A 374 0.46 30.18 15.16
CA ALA A 374 -0.49 31.29 15.09
C ALA A 374 -1.46 31.31 16.28
N ALA A 375 -1.97 30.13 16.69
CA ALA A 375 -2.81 30.00 17.88
C ALA A 375 -2.07 30.37 19.16
N LEU A 376 -0.82 29.95 19.31
CA LEU A 376 0.04 30.31 20.46
C LEU A 376 0.31 31.83 20.49
N ALA A 377 0.62 32.43 19.33
CA ALA A 377 0.84 33.85 19.22
C ALA A 377 -0.41 34.67 19.60
N SER A 378 -1.60 34.21 19.19
CA SER A 378 -2.88 34.83 19.59
C SER A 378 -3.11 34.73 21.11
N LYS A 379 -2.87 33.55 21.71
CA LYS A 379 -2.95 33.37 23.17
C LYS A 379 -1.99 34.30 23.92
N ASN A 380 -0.74 34.43 23.45
CA ASN A 380 0.26 35.32 24.04
C ASN A 380 -0.14 36.80 23.93
N LYS A 381 -0.75 37.22 22.82
CA LYS A 381 -1.30 38.58 22.67
C LYS A 381 -2.43 38.83 23.67
N SER A 382 -3.37 37.90 23.80
CA SER A 382 -4.46 37.99 24.78
C SER A 382 -3.94 38.07 26.22
N TRP A 383 -2.97 37.23 26.57
CA TRP A 383 -2.35 37.23 27.90
C TRP A 383 -1.62 38.54 28.20
N LYS A 384 -0.90 39.13 27.23
CA LYS A 384 -0.28 40.46 27.38
C LYS A 384 -1.33 41.57 27.62
N VAL A 385 -2.47 41.52 26.94
CA VAL A 385 -3.58 42.47 27.15
C VAL A 385 -4.18 42.30 28.55
N ALA A 386 -4.39 41.06 28.99
CA ALA A 386 -4.90 40.77 30.33
C ALA A 386 -3.93 41.25 31.43
N MET A 387 -2.62 41.04 31.25
CA MET A 387 -1.59 41.55 32.16
C MET A 387 -1.59 43.07 32.25
N LYS A 388 -1.70 43.79 31.12
CA LYS A 388 -1.81 45.26 31.13
C LYS A 388 -3.09 45.75 31.83
N LYS A 389 -4.22 45.07 31.63
CA LYS A 389 -5.48 45.40 32.34
C LYS A 389 -5.37 45.17 33.84
N SER A 390 -4.76 44.06 34.25
CA SER A 390 -4.50 43.74 35.67
C SER A 390 -3.58 44.76 36.32
N ALA A 391 -2.50 45.17 35.64
CA ALA A 391 -1.60 46.22 36.11
C ALA A 391 -2.33 47.56 36.30
N LYS A 392 -3.12 48.01 35.32
CA LYS A 392 -3.94 49.23 35.44
C LYS A 392 -4.99 49.13 36.56
N ALA A 393 -5.58 47.95 36.77
CA ALA A 393 -6.53 47.75 37.85
C ALA A 393 -5.86 47.81 39.24
N LYS A 394 -4.64 47.26 39.37
CA LYS A 394 -3.82 47.40 40.59
C LYS A 394 -3.48 48.86 40.86
N GLU A 395 -2.99 49.57 39.84
CA GLU A 395 -2.66 51.01 39.93
C GLU A 395 -3.89 51.84 40.33
N LYS A 396 -5.07 51.57 39.77
CA LYS A 396 -6.32 52.24 40.13
C LYS A 396 -6.75 51.95 41.58
N LYS A 397 -6.60 50.70 42.04
CA LYS A 397 -6.85 50.33 43.45
C LYS A 397 -5.88 51.02 44.38
N GLU A 398 -4.61 51.11 44.01
CA GLU A 398 -3.58 51.78 44.79
C GLU A 398 -3.80 53.30 44.84
N ALA A 399 -4.18 53.91 43.72
CA ALA A 399 -4.58 55.32 43.69
C ALA A 399 -5.82 55.60 44.55
N LYS A 400 -6.79 54.68 44.57
CA LYS A 400 -7.96 54.78 45.46
C LYS A 400 -7.56 54.70 46.93
N ARG A 401 -6.68 53.75 47.30
CA ARG A 401 -6.10 53.65 48.65
C ARG A 401 -5.35 54.93 49.04
N ARG A 402 -4.47 55.45 48.17
CA ARG A 402 -3.78 56.73 48.38
C ARG A 402 -4.75 57.90 48.56
N GLY A 403 -5.87 57.89 47.84
CA GLY A 403 -6.95 58.88 47.99
C GLY A 403 -7.70 58.75 49.33
N GLU A 404 -8.01 57.52 49.75
CA GLU A 404 -8.60 57.20 51.05
C GLU A 404 -7.65 57.57 52.20
N ASP A 405 -6.36 57.24 52.07
CA ASP A 405 -5.30 57.62 53.02
C ASP A 405 -5.16 59.14 53.09
N ARG A 406 -5.18 59.87 51.96
CA ARG A 406 -5.20 61.34 51.95
C ARG A 406 -6.44 61.92 52.63
N ARG A 407 -7.62 61.30 52.46
CA ARG A 407 -8.86 61.71 53.14
C ARG A 407 -8.81 61.44 54.64
N LEU A 408 -8.25 60.30 55.05
CA LEU A 408 -7.99 59.96 56.46
C LEU A 408 -6.99 60.93 57.08
N ILE A 409 -5.90 61.24 56.37
CA ILE A 409 -4.91 62.25 56.80
C ILE A 409 -5.58 63.63 56.89
N ALA A 410 -6.48 64.01 55.98
CA ALA A 410 -7.20 65.29 56.07
C ALA A 410 -8.20 65.34 57.25
N MET A 411 -8.87 64.23 57.56
CA MET A 411 -9.80 64.15 58.70
C MET A 411 -9.08 64.12 60.05
N TYR A 412 -7.98 63.37 60.17
CA TYR A 412 -7.23 63.22 61.43
C TYR A 412 -6.05 64.20 61.56
N GLY A 413 -5.64 64.87 60.48
CA GLY A 413 -4.51 65.80 60.42
C GLY A 413 -4.77 67.17 61.07
N LYS A 414 -6.00 67.46 61.52
CA LYS A 414 -6.29 68.59 62.41
C LYS A 414 -6.11 68.28 63.90
N LYS A 415 -5.73 67.05 64.27
CA LYS A 415 -5.38 66.69 65.65
C LYS A 415 -4.01 66.00 65.69
N LYS A 416 -2.94 66.80 65.58
CA LYS A 416 -1.59 66.51 66.08
C LYS A 416 -0.64 67.71 65.86
N SER A 417 -0.99 68.87 66.40
CA SER A 417 0.03 69.69 67.03
C SER A 417 0.16 69.19 68.46
N THR A 418 1.39 69.06 68.97
CA THR A 418 1.78 68.54 70.29
C THR A 418 1.93 67.02 70.42
N ALA A 419 3.08 66.49 69.98
CA ALA A 419 3.77 65.40 70.68
C ALA A 419 5.24 65.26 70.22
N LYS A 420 6.11 65.77 71.10
CA LYS A 420 7.56 65.61 71.25
C LYS A 420 8.28 64.46 70.50
N LYS A 421 9.43 64.86 69.94
CA LYS A 421 10.64 64.12 69.51
C LYS A 421 10.89 62.75 70.18
N ARG A 422 11.24 61.74 69.37
CA ARG A 422 12.14 60.62 69.74
C ARG A 422 13.16 60.35 68.60
N PRO A 423 14.42 59.98 68.92
CA PRO A 423 15.55 59.94 67.98
C PRO A 423 15.63 58.59 67.21
N PRO A 424 16.48 58.46 66.17
CA PRO A 424 16.39 57.37 65.20
C PRO A 424 16.98 56.06 65.73
N LYS A 425 16.24 54.95 65.54
CA LYS A 425 16.80 53.60 65.67
C LYS A 425 17.40 53.15 64.35
N LYS A 426 18.71 52.89 64.39
CA LYS A 426 19.48 52.08 63.42
C LYS A 426 19.02 50.62 63.47
N GLN A 427 19.47 49.86 62.45
CA GLN A 427 19.33 48.41 62.17
C GLN A 427 18.26 48.12 61.10
N SER A 428 18.47 47.28 60.09
CA SER A 428 19.59 46.39 59.74
C SER A 428 19.32 45.79 58.35
N LYS A 429 20.40 45.50 57.62
CA LYS A 429 20.46 44.46 56.59
C LYS A 429 19.70 43.20 57.02
N VAL A 430 18.88 42.64 56.13
CA VAL A 430 18.72 41.19 55.96
C VAL A 430 18.59 40.95 54.45
N GLU A 431 19.31 39.92 54.00
CA GLU A 431 19.53 39.43 52.64
C GLU A 431 18.26 39.03 51.87
#